data_AF-A0A7J8AL74-F1
#
_entry.id   AF-A0A7J8AL74-F1
#
_cell.length_a   1.000
_cell.length_b   1.000
_cell.length_c   1.000
_cell.angle_alpha   90.00
_cell.angle_beta   90.00
_cell.angle_gamma   90.00
#
_symmetry.space_group_name_H-M   'P 1'
#
loop_
_entity.id
_entity.type
_entity.pdbx_description
1 polymer ?
#
loop_
_entity_poly.entity_id
_entity_poly.type
_entity_poly.pdbx_seq_one_letter_code
_entity_poly.pdbx_strand_id
1 'polypeptide(L)'
;MNDLHYLNLDTWIWSGRIPINGENPKHRSWHTLTPIADDKLFLFGGLSADNIPLSDGWIHNVITNCWKQLTYLPKTRPRLWHTACLGKENEIMVFGGSKDDLLSLDTGHCNDLLIFQTQPYSLLRSCLDCIGKNAIILESQISLLPPKLLQQVLKKITFWAAANHREEQRAQKEETENKYQWLSNN
;
A
#
# COMPACT_ATOMS: atom_id res chain seq x y z
N MET A 1 19.39 -11.12 -8.60
CA MET A 1 19.03 -12.54 -8.36
C MET A 1 17.52 -12.64 -8.06
N ASN A 2 16.92 -13.85 -8.04
CA ASN A 2 15.49 -14.07 -7.71
C ASN A 2 15.26 -15.35 -6.88
N ASP A 3 16.32 -15.89 -6.29
CA ASP A 3 16.26 -17.01 -5.38
C ASP A 3 15.72 -16.57 -4.01
N LEU A 4 15.06 -17.50 -3.34
CA LEU A 4 14.52 -17.30 -1.99
C LEU A 4 15.10 -18.38 -1.08
N HIS A 5 15.53 -17.95 0.11
CA HIS A 5 16.07 -18.79 1.17
C HIS A 5 15.50 -18.29 2.49
N TYR A 6 15.38 -19.17 3.48
CA TYR A 6 15.15 -18.76 4.86
C TYR A 6 16.19 -19.40 5.78
N LEU A 7 16.46 -18.71 6.88
CA LEU A 7 17.29 -19.20 7.97
C LEU A 7 16.36 -19.61 9.11
N ASN A 8 16.43 -20.87 9.52
CA ASN A 8 15.76 -21.29 10.75
C ASN A 8 16.49 -20.66 11.93
N LEU A 9 15.80 -19.84 12.73
CA LEU A 9 16.39 -19.08 13.84
C LEU A 9 16.58 -19.92 15.11
N ASP A 10 15.97 -21.10 15.20
CA ASP A 10 16.17 -22.03 16.33
C ASP A 10 17.41 -22.90 16.09
N THR A 11 17.57 -23.42 14.87
CA THR A 11 18.65 -24.36 14.52
C THR A 11 19.83 -23.71 13.83
N TRP A 12 19.69 -22.47 13.34
CA TRP A 12 20.68 -21.75 12.52
C TRP A 12 21.04 -22.46 11.22
N ILE A 13 20.13 -23.29 10.70
CA ILE A 13 20.30 -24.02 9.45
C ILE A 13 19.57 -23.27 8.33
N TRP A 14 20.28 -23.03 7.22
CA TRP A 14 19.70 -22.50 5.99
C TRP A 14 18.86 -23.57 5.29
N SER A 15 17.69 -23.17 4.79
CA SER A 15 16.83 -24.03 3.97
C SER A 15 17.48 -24.46 2.65
N GLY A 16 18.50 -23.73 2.20
CA GLY A 16 18.89 -23.70 0.80
C GLY A 16 17.80 -23.05 -0.06
N ARG A 17 17.94 -23.21 -1.38
CA ARG A 17 17.01 -22.59 -2.34
C ARG A 17 15.62 -23.21 -2.22
N ILE A 18 14.63 -22.38 -1.91
CA ILE A 18 13.24 -22.80 -1.87
C ILE A 18 12.75 -23.08 -3.30
N PRO A 19 12.17 -24.27 -3.57
CA PRO A 19 11.59 -24.56 -4.88
C PRO A 19 10.33 -23.72 -5.07
N ILE A 20 10.29 -22.95 -6.17
CA ILE A 20 9.14 -22.10 -6.50
C ILE A 20 8.23 -22.87 -7.46
N ASN A 21 6.94 -22.91 -7.13
CA ASN A 21 5.92 -23.51 -7.97
C ASN A 21 5.22 -22.42 -8.79
N GLY A 22 5.27 -22.52 -10.12
CA GLY A 22 4.56 -21.63 -11.03
C GLY A 22 5.30 -20.32 -11.34
N GLU A 23 4.55 -19.22 -11.48
CA GLU A 23 5.10 -17.90 -11.79
C GLU A 23 5.96 -17.37 -10.64
N ASN A 24 6.96 -16.56 -10.97
CA ASN A 24 7.87 -15.96 -10.01
C ASN A 24 8.23 -14.52 -10.39
N PRO A 25 8.57 -13.67 -9.40
CA PRO A 25 9.03 -12.32 -9.68
C PRO A 25 10.34 -12.34 -10.47
N LYS A 26 10.48 -11.36 -11.36
CA LYS A 26 11.75 -11.07 -12.05
C LYS A 26 12.88 -10.83 -11.05
N HIS A 27 14.12 -11.11 -11.50
CA HIS A 27 15.33 -10.74 -10.77
C HIS A 27 15.32 -9.26 -10.42
N ARG A 28 15.58 -8.96 -9.15
CA ARG A 28 15.53 -7.59 -8.65
C ARG A 28 16.48 -7.33 -7.49
N SER A 29 16.83 -6.06 -7.30
CA SER A 29 17.54 -5.52 -6.14
C SER A 29 16.76 -4.34 -5.55
N TRP A 30 17.13 -3.86 -4.36
CA TRP A 30 16.52 -2.69 -3.68
C TRP A 30 14.99 -2.74 -3.53
N HIS A 31 14.44 -3.95 -3.45
CA HIS A 31 13.03 -4.21 -3.22
C HIS A 31 12.74 -4.26 -1.72
N THR A 32 11.46 -4.22 -1.36
CA THR A 32 11.01 -4.52 0.00
C THR A 32 10.27 -5.85 0.03
N LEU A 33 10.47 -6.62 1.10
CA LEU A 33 9.74 -7.86 1.38
C LEU A 33 9.15 -7.75 2.78
N THR A 34 7.83 -7.61 2.88
CA THR A 34 7.12 -7.30 4.12
C THR A 34 6.20 -8.44 4.52
N PRO A 35 6.24 -8.95 5.76
CA PRO A 35 5.25 -9.92 6.24
C PRO A 35 3.88 -9.26 6.37
N ILE A 36 2.84 -9.91 5.83
CA ILE A 36 1.45 -9.39 5.82
C ILE A 36 0.45 -10.34 6.48
N ALA A 37 0.86 -11.58 6.71
CA ALA A 37 0.19 -12.59 7.52
C ALA A 37 1.24 -13.65 7.91
N ASP A 38 0.87 -14.57 8.78
CA ASP A 38 1.75 -15.66 9.21
C ASP A 38 2.27 -16.50 8.04
N ASP A 39 1.45 -16.64 6.99
CA ASP A 39 1.76 -17.45 5.81
C ASP A 39 2.13 -16.64 4.57
N LYS A 40 2.17 -15.30 4.64
CA LYS A 40 2.27 -14.43 3.46
C LYS A 40 3.28 -13.31 3.59
N LEU A 41 4.08 -13.16 2.54
CA LEU A 41 5.02 -12.06 2.35
C LEU A 41 4.62 -11.24 1.13
N PHE A 42 4.68 -9.91 1.23
CA PHE A 42 4.45 -8.98 0.14
C PHE A 42 5.76 -8.41 -0.37
N LEU A 43 6.01 -8.59 -1.65
CA LEU A 43 7.16 -8.04 -2.38
C LEU A 43 6.70 -6.85 -3.20
N PHE A 44 7.44 -5.73 -3.15
CA PHE A 44 7.15 -4.57 -3.99
C PHE A 44 8.40 -3.94 -4.59
N GLY A 45 8.27 -3.55 -5.86
CA GLY A 45 9.22 -2.73 -6.59
C GLY A 45 10.63 -3.32 -6.68
N GLY A 46 11.61 -2.43 -6.61
CA GLY A 46 13.03 -2.71 -6.82
C GLY A 46 13.53 -2.30 -8.21
N LEU A 47 14.76 -2.69 -8.51
CA LEU A 47 15.39 -2.51 -9.82
C LEU A 47 15.63 -3.87 -10.45
N SER A 48 15.17 -4.07 -11.69
CA SER A 48 15.42 -5.31 -12.43
C SER A 48 16.90 -5.48 -12.80
N ALA A 49 17.29 -6.68 -13.24
CA ALA A 49 18.63 -6.91 -13.78
C ALA A 49 18.94 -6.10 -15.05
N ASP A 50 17.90 -5.63 -15.75
CA ASP A 50 18.00 -4.79 -16.95
C ASP A 50 18.01 -3.28 -16.62
N ASN A 51 18.25 -2.92 -15.35
CA ASN A 51 18.18 -1.54 -14.83
C ASN A 51 16.82 -0.86 -15.05
N ILE A 52 15.73 -1.63 -14.99
CA ILE A 52 14.36 -1.09 -15.12
C ILE A 52 13.75 -0.95 -13.71
N PRO A 53 13.35 0.26 -13.28
CA PRO A 53 12.58 0.47 -12.05
C PRO A 53 11.27 -0.31 -12.10
N LEU A 54 10.99 -1.06 -11.04
CA LEU A 54 9.82 -1.93 -10.94
C LEU A 54 8.71 -1.27 -10.10
N SER A 55 7.48 -1.46 -10.54
CA SER A 55 6.24 -1.06 -9.87
C SER A 55 5.31 -2.25 -9.60
N ASP A 56 5.78 -3.46 -9.88
CA ASP A 56 5.01 -4.67 -9.66
C ASP A 56 5.02 -5.06 -8.17
N GLY A 57 3.96 -5.73 -7.75
CA GLY A 57 3.87 -6.31 -6.42
C GLY A 57 3.38 -7.73 -6.46
N TRP A 58 3.88 -8.53 -5.53
CA TRP A 58 3.66 -9.96 -5.46
C TRP A 58 3.37 -10.39 -4.03
N ILE A 59 2.58 -11.45 -3.87
CA ILE A 59 2.41 -12.13 -2.60
C ILE A 59 3.03 -13.52 -2.71
N HIS A 60 3.95 -13.84 -1.80
CA HIS A 60 4.48 -15.18 -1.60
C HIS A 60 3.71 -15.88 -0.50
N ASN A 61 3.24 -17.11 -0.76
CA ASN A 61 2.71 -17.98 0.28
C ASN A 61 3.82 -18.96 0.72
N VAL A 62 4.22 -18.90 1.98
CA VAL A 62 5.33 -19.70 2.54
C VAL A 62 4.97 -21.17 2.76
N ILE A 63 3.68 -21.52 2.80
CA ILE A 63 3.21 -22.91 2.95
C ILE A 63 3.25 -23.61 1.59
N THR A 64 2.75 -22.96 0.54
CA THR A 64 2.68 -23.55 -0.81
C THR A 64 3.91 -23.28 -1.68
N ASN A 65 4.78 -22.37 -1.23
CA ASN A 65 5.92 -21.84 -1.99
C ASN A 65 5.55 -21.27 -3.37
N CYS A 66 4.32 -20.73 -3.48
CA CYS A 66 3.83 -20.10 -4.70
C CYS A 66 3.90 -18.57 -4.60
N TRP A 67 4.20 -17.92 -5.71
CA TRP A 67 4.02 -16.48 -5.86
C TRP A 67 2.72 -16.16 -6.62
N LYS A 68 2.12 -15.03 -6.28
CA LYS A 68 0.96 -14.48 -6.97
C LYS A 68 1.16 -13.00 -7.25
N GLN A 69 1.10 -12.60 -8.51
CA GLN A 69 1.20 -11.19 -8.90
C GLN A 69 -0.09 -10.44 -8.55
N LEU A 70 0.04 -9.22 -8.05
CA LEU A 70 -1.09 -8.31 -7.85
C LEU A 70 -1.23 -7.38 -9.07
N THR A 71 -2.26 -7.64 -9.87
CA THR A 71 -2.47 -6.94 -11.16
C THR A 71 -3.12 -5.56 -11.02
N TYR A 72 -3.72 -5.26 -9.87
CA TYR A 72 -4.40 -4.00 -9.59
C TYR A 72 -3.46 -2.87 -9.11
N LEU A 73 -2.18 -3.16 -8.92
CA LEU A 73 -1.21 -2.17 -8.45
C LEU A 73 -0.87 -1.14 -9.55
N PRO A 74 -0.58 0.12 -9.16
CA PRO A 74 -0.31 1.19 -10.11
C PRO A 74 1.03 0.97 -10.83
N LYS A 75 0.96 0.60 -12.10
CA LYS A 75 2.15 0.35 -12.95
C LYS A 75 3.00 1.61 -13.18
N THR A 76 2.43 2.79 -13.01
CA THR A 76 3.06 4.09 -13.29
C THR A 76 3.90 4.64 -12.13
N ARG A 77 3.95 3.95 -10.99
CA ARG A 77 4.66 4.43 -9.78
C ARG A 77 5.74 3.44 -9.32
N PRO A 78 6.84 3.28 -10.10
CA PRO A 78 7.94 2.42 -9.70
C PRO A 78 8.67 2.97 -8.48
N ARG A 79 9.23 2.06 -7.67
CA ARG A 79 9.95 2.40 -6.45
C ARG A 79 11.13 1.46 -6.25
N LEU A 80 12.32 2.02 -6.07
CA LEU A 80 13.53 1.33 -5.60
C LEU A 80 14.11 2.06 -4.39
N TRP A 81 14.80 1.35 -3.50
CA TRP A 81 15.32 1.89 -2.23
C TRP A 81 14.25 2.56 -1.35
N HIS A 82 13.02 2.10 -1.48
CA HIS A 82 11.92 2.53 -0.64
C HIS A 82 11.90 1.73 0.66
N THR A 83 11.13 2.22 1.61
CA THR A 83 10.79 1.50 2.84
C THR A 83 9.35 1.00 2.74
N ALA A 84 9.07 -0.13 3.37
CA ALA A 84 7.72 -0.69 3.47
C ALA A 84 7.45 -1.16 4.90
N CYS A 85 6.26 -0.89 5.41
CA CYS A 85 5.82 -1.39 6.71
C CYS A 85 4.36 -1.81 6.70
N LEU A 86 4.03 -2.75 7.59
CA LEU A 86 2.65 -3.17 7.82
C LEU A 86 1.96 -2.18 8.77
N GLY A 87 0.90 -1.55 8.30
CA GLY A 87 0.04 -0.68 9.06
C GLY A 87 -0.88 -1.46 10.00
N LYS A 88 -1.50 -0.73 10.96
CA LYS A 88 -2.38 -1.32 11.99
C LYS A 88 -3.63 -1.99 11.42
N GLU A 89 -3.97 -1.70 10.17
CA GLU A 89 -5.20 -2.13 9.51
C GLU A 89 -4.91 -3.14 8.39
N ASN A 90 -3.76 -3.80 8.47
CA ASN A 90 -3.25 -4.74 7.45
C ASN A 90 -3.06 -4.10 6.07
N GLU A 91 -2.82 -2.80 6.06
CA GLU A 91 -2.42 -2.02 4.91
C GLU A 91 -0.90 -1.98 4.83
N ILE A 92 -0.36 -1.93 3.62
CA ILE A 92 1.09 -1.84 3.43
C ILE A 92 1.42 -0.41 3.05
N MET A 93 2.26 0.22 3.86
CA MET A 93 2.68 1.59 3.67
C MET A 93 4.08 1.59 3.06
N VAL A 94 4.19 2.07 1.83
CA VAL A 94 5.46 2.25 1.12
C VAL A 94 5.80 3.73 1.07
N PHE A 95 6.97 4.09 1.59
CA PHE A 95 7.42 5.47 1.69
C PHE A 95 8.83 5.63 1.11
N GLY A 96 9.02 6.75 0.41
CA GLY A 96 10.33 7.17 -0.06
C GLY A 96 10.79 6.45 -1.34
N GLY A 97 12.11 6.35 -1.47
CA GLY A 97 12.77 5.70 -2.60
C GLY A 97 12.89 6.57 -3.84
N SER A 98 13.35 5.97 -4.93
CA SER A 98 13.46 6.61 -6.24
C SER A 98 12.53 5.94 -7.26
N LYS A 99 12.04 6.73 -8.22
CA LYS A 99 11.31 6.24 -9.40
C LYS A 99 12.21 5.97 -10.60
N ASP A 100 13.42 6.54 -10.59
CA ASP A 100 14.40 6.50 -11.68
C ASP A 100 15.62 5.67 -11.26
N ASP A 101 16.36 5.14 -12.22
CA ASP A 101 17.63 4.44 -11.95
C ASP A 101 18.60 5.40 -11.26
N LEU A 102 19.26 4.94 -10.19
CA LEU A 102 20.14 5.78 -9.38
C LEU A 102 21.34 6.32 -10.17
N LEU A 103 21.75 5.62 -11.22
CA LEU A 103 22.82 6.06 -12.12
C LEU A 103 22.38 7.22 -13.04
N SER A 104 21.07 7.44 -13.17
CA SER A 104 20.50 8.60 -13.82
C SER A 104 20.25 9.69 -12.77
N LEU A 105 20.83 10.87 -12.98
CA LEU A 105 20.65 12.14 -12.26
C LEU A 105 19.65 12.12 -11.09
N ASP A 106 20.12 12.51 -9.89
CA ASP A 106 19.51 12.48 -8.53
C ASP A 106 18.15 13.23 -8.34
N THR A 107 17.26 13.13 -9.32
CA THR A 107 16.00 13.88 -9.42
C THR A 107 14.77 13.00 -9.19
N GLY A 108 14.97 11.68 -9.10
CA GLY A 108 13.91 10.68 -9.03
C GLY A 108 13.34 10.41 -7.63
N HIS A 109 13.83 11.11 -6.60
CA HIS A 109 13.42 10.87 -5.22
C HIS A 109 11.95 11.15 -4.99
N CYS A 110 11.32 10.22 -4.27
CA CYS A 110 9.92 10.26 -3.93
C CYS A 110 9.78 10.56 -2.43
N ASN A 111 8.85 11.42 -2.06
CA ASN A 111 8.47 11.73 -0.68
C ASN A 111 7.01 11.41 -0.40
N ASP A 112 6.37 10.68 -1.30
CA ASP A 112 4.97 10.30 -1.22
C ASP A 112 4.80 8.94 -0.53
N LEU A 113 3.58 8.72 -0.06
CA LEU A 113 3.16 7.48 0.58
C LEU A 113 2.27 6.70 -0.38
N LEU A 114 2.63 5.44 -0.65
CA LEU A 114 1.76 4.48 -1.31
C LEU A 114 1.15 3.58 -0.24
N ILE A 115 -0.17 3.38 -0.31
CA ILE A 115 -0.88 2.48 0.59
C ILE A 115 -1.48 1.37 -0.27
N PHE A 116 -1.08 0.14 0.00
CA PHE A 116 -1.58 -1.04 -0.69
C PHE A 116 -2.44 -1.88 0.24
N GLN A 117 -3.66 -2.13 -0.19
CA GLN A 117 -4.55 -3.08 0.46
C GLN A 117 -4.31 -4.47 -0.13
N THR A 118 -3.85 -5.41 0.71
CA THR A 118 -3.62 -6.82 0.30
C THR A 118 -4.69 -7.77 0.80
N GLN A 119 -5.55 -7.31 1.72
CA GLN A 119 -6.62 -8.09 2.33
C GLN A 119 -7.88 -7.23 2.48
N PRO A 120 -9.09 -7.84 2.48
CA PRO A 120 -10.32 -7.11 2.75
C PRO A 120 -10.29 -6.50 4.15
N TYR A 121 -10.96 -5.36 4.32
CA TYR A 121 -11.09 -4.73 5.63
C TYR A 121 -11.82 -5.65 6.60
N SER A 122 -11.42 -5.61 7.88
CA SER A 122 -12.16 -6.30 8.93
C SER A 122 -13.58 -5.77 9.03
N LEU A 123 -14.51 -6.61 9.49
CA LEU A 123 -15.90 -6.19 9.71
C LEU A 123 -15.96 -4.96 10.64
N LEU A 124 -15.16 -4.97 11.71
CA LEU A 124 -15.03 -3.84 12.63
C LEU A 124 -14.66 -2.56 11.88
N ARG A 125 -13.66 -2.62 10.99
CA ARG A 125 -13.25 -1.48 10.18
C ARG A 125 -14.39 -0.99 9.28
N SER A 126 -15.02 -1.90 8.56
CA SER A 126 -16.15 -1.57 7.68
C SER A 126 -17.30 -0.91 8.44
N CYS A 127 -17.64 -1.41 9.64
CA CYS A 127 -18.65 -0.80 10.50
C CYS A 127 -18.22 0.59 10.98
N LEU A 128 -16.96 0.76 11.42
CA LEU A 128 -16.45 2.05 11.87
C LEU A 128 -16.44 3.10 10.74
N ASP A 129 -16.10 2.71 9.51
CA ASP A 129 -16.18 3.60 8.34
C ASP A 129 -17.63 3.94 7.99
N CYS A 130 -18.54 2.98 8.08
CA CYS A 130 -19.97 3.23 7.87
C CYS A 130 -20.53 4.24 8.88
N ILE A 131 -20.18 4.09 10.17
CA ILE A 131 -20.58 5.03 11.22
C ILE A 131 -19.95 6.40 10.99
N GLY A 132 -18.66 6.45 10.64
CA GLY A 132 -17.94 7.68 10.36
C GLY A 132 -18.56 8.50 9.22
N LYS A 133 -18.99 7.84 8.14
CA LYS A 133 -19.67 8.49 6.99
C LYS A 133 -21.08 8.97 7.33
N ASN A 134 -21.80 8.23 8.18
CA ASN A 134 -23.20 8.51 8.54
C ASN A 134 -23.33 9.12 9.94
N ALA A 135 -22.30 9.86 10.38
CA ALA A 135 -22.20 10.39 11.74
C ALA A 135 -23.42 11.21 12.16
N ILE A 136 -23.98 12.00 11.23
CA ILE A 136 -25.15 12.86 11.46
C ILE A 136 -26.41 12.02 11.78
N ILE A 137 -26.59 10.88 11.11
CA ILE A 137 -27.77 10.01 11.29
C ILE A 137 -27.66 9.25 12.61
N LEU A 138 -26.45 8.88 13.00
CA LEU A 138 -26.18 7.99 14.14
C LEU A 138 -25.77 8.73 15.41
N GLU A 139 -25.84 10.06 15.44
CA GLU A 139 -25.36 10.90 16.56
C GLU A 139 -25.94 10.46 17.91
N SER A 140 -27.24 10.17 17.97
CA SER A 140 -27.92 9.70 19.17
C SER A 140 -27.40 8.35 19.67
N GLN A 141 -27.06 7.45 18.75
CA GLN A 141 -26.60 6.09 19.05
C GLN A 141 -25.11 6.04 19.39
N ILE A 142 -24.30 6.95 18.85
CA ILE A 142 -22.86 7.04 19.12
C ILE A 142 -22.62 7.30 20.61
N SER A 143 -23.48 8.09 21.27
CA SER A 143 -23.37 8.38 22.71
C SER A 143 -23.50 7.16 23.61
N LEU A 144 -24.12 6.07 23.13
CA LEU A 144 -24.37 4.83 23.88
C LEU A 144 -23.21 3.82 23.78
N LEU A 145 -22.17 4.10 22.98
CA LEU A 145 -21.09 3.16 22.73
C LEU A 145 -20.11 3.05 23.91
N PRO A 146 -19.51 1.87 24.15
CA PRO A 146 -18.44 1.71 25.13
C PRO A 146 -17.26 2.66 24.87
N PRO A 147 -16.55 3.15 25.90
CA PRO A 147 -15.55 4.22 25.76
C PRO A 147 -14.45 3.92 24.72
N LYS A 148 -13.95 2.68 24.68
CA LYS A 148 -12.92 2.27 23.71
C LYS A 148 -13.41 2.36 22.26
N LEU A 149 -14.65 1.98 22.01
CA LEU A 149 -15.25 1.99 20.68
C LEU A 149 -15.63 3.42 20.28
N LEU A 150 -16.15 4.21 21.22
CA LEU A 150 -16.45 5.62 21.03
C LEU A 150 -15.20 6.39 20.56
N GLN A 151 -14.05 6.17 21.20
CA GLN A 151 -12.78 6.80 20.76
C GLN A 151 -12.38 6.42 19.33
N GLN A 152 -12.61 5.17 18.91
CA GLN A 152 -12.32 4.73 17.55
C GLN A 152 -13.30 5.36 16.54
N VAL A 153 -14.58 5.43 16.88
CA VAL A 153 -15.62 6.08 16.08
C VAL A 153 -15.36 7.56 15.91
N LEU A 154 -15.02 8.29 16.98
CA LEU A 154 -14.73 9.72 16.90
C LEU A 154 -13.55 10.03 15.97
N LYS A 155 -12.46 9.26 16.08
CA LYS A 155 -11.31 9.36 15.15
C LYS A 155 -11.74 9.16 13.70
N LYS A 156 -12.70 8.26 13.47
CA LYS A 156 -13.25 7.94 12.16
C LYS A 156 -14.13 9.02 11.59
N ILE A 157 -14.96 9.63 12.42
CA ILE A 157 -15.78 10.80 12.05
C ILE A 157 -14.86 11.95 11.65
N THR A 158 -13.85 12.26 12.46
CA THR A 158 -12.87 13.32 12.14
C THR A 158 -12.11 13.02 10.83
N PHE A 159 -11.71 11.76 10.62
CA PHE A 159 -11.06 11.34 9.38
C PHE A 159 -11.95 11.58 8.15
N TRP A 160 -13.20 11.13 8.18
CA TRP A 160 -14.12 11.27 7.05
C TRP A 160 -14.55 12.73 6.83
N ALA A 161 -14.73 13.52 7.88
CA ALA A 161 -14.96 14.96 7.75
C ALA A 161 -13.79 15.66 7.02
N ALA A 162 -12.55 15.34 7.39
CA ALA A 162 -11.36 15.89 6.74
C ALA A 162 -11.18 15.36 5.31
N ALA A 163 -11.55 14.10 5.04
CA ALA A 163 -11.50 13.51 3.70
C ALA A 163 -12.48 14.19 2.75
N ASN A 164 -13.74 14.33 3.15
CA ASN A 164 -14.79 14.98 2.37
C ASN A 164 -14.40 16.42 2.03
N HIS A 165 -13.88 17.19 3.00
CA HIS A 165 -13.42 18.55 2.77
C HIS A 165 -12.28 18.62 1.74
N ARG A 166 -11.34 17.66 1.72
CA ARG A 166 -10.28 17.61 0.71
C ARG A 166 -10.81 17.25 -0.67
N GLU A 167 -11.80 16.38 -0.76
CA GLU A 167 -12.46 16.02 -2.01
C GLU A 167 -13.22 17.21 -2.60
N GLU A 168 -13.96 17.94 -1.77
CA GLU A 168 -14.65 19.18 -2.16
C GLU A 168 -13.68 20.24 -2.70
N GLN A 169 -12.53 20.42 -2.04
CA GLN A 169 -11.50 21.35 -2.53
C GLN A 169 -10.88 20.92 -3.86
N ARG A 170 -10.69 19.62 -4.09
CA ARG A 170 -10.19 19.10 -5.38
C ARG A 170 -11.20 19.32 -6.49
N ALA A 171 -12.47 19.00 -6.24
CA ALA A 171 -13.55 19.21 -7.21
C ALA A 171 -13.68 20.69 -7.62
N GLN A 172 -13.64 21.61 -6.64
CA GLN A 172 -13.65 23.06 -6.92
C GLN A 172 -12.45 23.51 -7.76
N LYS A 173 -11.26 22.95 -7.49
CA LYS A 173 -10.06 23.29 -8.25
C LYS A 173 -10.14 22.77 -9.69
N GLU A 174 -10.61 21.55 -9.90
CA GLU A 174 -10.81 20.95 -11.22
C GLU A 174 -11.87 21.70 -12.04
N GLU A 175 -12.99 22.12 -11.41
CA GLU A 175 -14.00 22.97 -12.05
C GLU A 175 -13.44 24.33 -12.48
N THR A 176 -12.60 24.91 -11.62
CA THR A 176 -11.95 26.20 -11.89
C THR A 176 -10.97 26.07 -13.06
N GLU A 177 -10.12 25.05 -13.06
CA GLU A 177 -9.18 24.77 -14.16
C GLU A 177 -9.89 24.48 -15.50
N ASN A 178 -10.98 23.71 -15.48
CA ASN A 178 -11.80 23.46 -16.65
C ASN A 178 -12.47 24.74 -17.18
N LYS A 179 -12.93 25.63 -16.30
CA LYS A 179 -13.51 26.92 -16.67
C LYS A 179 -12.47 27.85 -17.31
N TYR A 180 -11.24 27.86 -16.79
CA TYR A 180 -10.14 28.61 -17.40
C TYR A 180 -9.73 28.04 -18.77
N GLN A 181 -9.70 26.71 -18.95
CA GLN A 181 -9.44 26.08 -20.25
C GLN A 181 -10.55 26.38 -21.28
N TRP A 182 -11.80 26.47 -20.86
CA TRP A 182 -12.91 26.85 -21.75
C TRP A 182 -12.82 28.31 -22.19
N LEU A 183 -12.41 29.21 -21.28
CA LEU A 183 -12.20 30.64 -21.59
C LEU A 183 -10.96 30.89 -22.47
N SER A 184 -9.95 30.02 -22.43
CA SER A 184 -8.75 30.15 -23.29
C SER A 184 -8.95 29.58 -24.70
N ASN A 185 -9.98 28.75 -24.90
CA ASN A 185 -10.27 28.08 -26.17
C ASN A 185 -11.41 28.74 -26.97
N ASN A 186 -12.02 29.81 -26.45
CA ASN A 186 -13.02 30.67 -27.10
C ASN A 186 -12.49 32.09 -27.27
#